data_AF-A0A147BIN1-F1
#
_entry.id   AF-A0A147BIN1-F1
#
_cell.length_a   1.000
_cell.length_b   1.000
_cell.length_c   1.000
_cell.angle_alpha   90.00
_cell.angle_beta   90.00
_cell.angle_gamma   90.00
#
_symmetry.space_group_name_H-M   'P 1'
#
loop_
_entity.id
_entity.type
_entity.pdbx_description
1 polymer ?
#
loop_
_entity_poly.entity_id
_entity_poly.type
_entity_poly.pdbx_seq_one_letter_code
_entity_poly.pdbx_strand_id
1 'polypeptide(L)'
;DDCTHVIYVDASLPADQKCAVYATAWYNSNTEAQARHLHTTTTPPLSTQAELQAITDYARDALLTAKQDAPVTHIIYTDSQAAHHICSDTKYTGPTLYELKVAVSSLRASGHQFIMRWVPAHCGIPGNEKAQRLARAHLLSALAKGPSSCSSLGNPSQEIANTWHDLRSTKAQRAAYLSMAANPLSIPKIPSQHFSRREAVMIRQIQTGTLLTPHLLQRFRGNDGAGSSTASGICKNCNSKADLVHLMWSCPLYNLPRQRALDLITNAPVPASLNAWACPDTTIPPKHALELWEALLTFIRDSTAPPVGDRLLPATAKRIRPPPPSSTKALKP
;
A
#
# COMPACT_ATOMS: atom_id res chain seq x y z
N ASP A 1 26.78 24.20 9.85
CA ASP A 1 25.90 24.61 8.75
C ASP A 1 25.80 23.52 7.69
N ASP A 2 25.18 22.38 8.04
CA ASP A 2 24.99 21.29 7.07
C ASP A 2 23.70 21.53 6.29
N CYS A 3 23.87 21.91 5.01
CA CYS A 3 22.75 22.09 4.08
C CYS A 3 22.03 20.75 3.90
N THR A 4 20.85 20.61 4.52
CA THR A 4 20.04 19.40 4.47
C THR A 4 18.78 19.68 3.68
N HIS A 5 18.49 18.82 2.70
CA HIS A 5 17.27 18.85 1.90
C HIS A 5 16.39 17.67 2.24
N VAL A 6 15.20 17.96 2.75
CA VAL A 6 14.16 16.99 3.11
C VAL A 6 13.13 16.94 1.99
N ILE A 7 13.10 15.81 1.30
CA ILE A 7 12.42 15.61 0.03
C ILE A 7 11.35 14.55 0.19
N TYR A 8 10.17 14.82 -0.34
CA TYR A 8 9.09 13.85 -0.44
C TYR A 8 8.84 13.54 -1.91
N VAL A 9 8.72 12.26 -2.23
CA VAL A 9 8.49 11.78 -3.61
C VAL A 9 7.25 10.91 -3.68
N ASP A 10 6.55 10.96 -4.80
CA ASP A 10 5.34 10.17 -5.05
C ASP A 10 5.10 10.03 -6.56
N ALA A 11 4.32 9.01 -6.94
CA ALA A 11 3.86 8.80 -8.30
C ALA A 11 2.34 8.58 -8.40
N SER A 12 1.77 8.99 -9.53
CA SER A 12 0.34 8.82 -9.84
C SER A 12 0.17 8.09 -11.15
N LEU A 13 -0.68 7.05 -11.12
CA LEU A 13 -1.09 6.27 -12.29
C LEU A 13 -2.56 6.54 -12.64
N PRO A 14 -2.95 6.38 -13.92
CA PRO A 14 -4.32 6.51 -14.36
C PRO A 14 -5.18 5.39 -13.78
N ALA A 15 -6.45 5.70 -13.54
CA ALA A 15 -7.41 4.73 -12.99
C ALA A 15 -7.70 3.59 -13.97
N ASP A 16 -7.75 3.91 -15.27
CA ASP A 16 -7.80 2.92 -16.34
C ASP A 16 -6.37 2.42 -16.58
N GLN A 17 -6.06 1.24 -16.04
CA GLN A 17 -4.73 0.59 -16.12
C GLN A 17 -4.29 0.26 -17.56
N LYS A 18 -5.02 0.73 -18.58
CA LYS A 18 -4.69 0.67 -20.01
C LYS A 18 -3.82 1.82 -20.47
N CYS A 19 -3.82 2.95 -19.76
CA CYS A 19 -3.00 4.10 -20.12
C CYS A 19 -1.56 3.90 -19.68
N ALA A 20 -0.63 3.92 -20.63
CA ALA A 20 0.80 3.82 -20.38
C ALA A 20 1.46 5.16 -20.05
N VAL A 21 0.68 6.08 -19.46
CA VAL A 21 1.14 7.40 -19.03
C VAL A 21 1.01 7.49 -17.53
N TYR A 22 2.02 7.99 -16.83
CA TYR A 22 2.00 8.23 -15.39
C TYR A 22 2.78 9.49 -15.06
N ALA A 23 2.55 10.04 -13.87
CA ALA A 23 3.25 11.22 -13.40
C ALA A 23 4.04 10.92 -12.14
N THR A 24 5.20 11.55 -12.00
CA THR A 24 6.00 11.55 -10.77
C THR A 24 6.12 12.99 -10.27
N ALA A 25 6.32 13.16 -8.97
CA ALA A 25 6.60 14.46 -8.39
C ALA A 25 7.53 14.34 -7.18
N TRP A 26 8.25 15.42 -6.91
CA TRP A 26 8.98 15.60 -5.67
C TRP A 26 8.76 17.00 -5.09
N TYR A 27 8.88 17.10 -3.76
CA TYR A 27 8.72 18.34 -3.00
C TYR A 27 9.81 18.45 -1.93
N ASN A 28 10.54 19.56 -1.94
CA ASN A 28 11.53 19.93 -0.92
C ASN A 28 10.84 20.76 0.17
N SER A 29 10.77 20.20 1.37
CA SER A 29 10.11 20.87 2.50
C SER A 29 10.93 21.99 3.14
N ASN A 30 12.23 22.07 2.88
CA ASN A 30 13.08 23.15 3.39
C ASN A 30 13.03 24.41 2.51
N THR A 31 12.95 24.25 1.19
CA THR A 31 13.02 25.35 0.22
C THR A 31 11.72 25.61 -0.53
N GLU A 32 10.70 24.78 -0.31
CA GLU A 32 9.45 24.72 -1.08
C GLU A 32 9.61 24.42 -2.58
N ALA A 33 10.84 24.10 -3.02
CA ALA A 33 11.10 23.71 -4.39
C ALA A 33 10.37 22.40 -4.73
N GLN A 34 9.93 22.25 -5.98
CA GLN A 34 9.16 21.09 -6.42
C GLN A 34 9.33 20.88 -7.92
N ALA A 35 9.26 19.63 -8.37
CA ALA A 35 9.16 19.31 -9.79
C ALA A 35 8.14 18.20 -10.04
N ARG A 36 7.73 18.09 -11.30
CA ARG A 36 6.71 17.15 -11.79
C ARG A 36 7.16 16.65 -13.16
N HIS A 37 7.08 15.35 -13.37
CA HIS A 37 7.42 14.74 -14.65
C HIS A 37 6.28 13.88 -15.14
N LEU A 38 6.10 13.84 -16.46
CA LEU A 38 5.19 12.95 -17.14
C LEU A 38 6.01 11.90 -17.88
N HIS A 39 5.65 10.65 -17.68
CA HIS A 39 6.34 9.51 -18.26
C HIS A 39 5.37 8.72 -19.12
N THR A 40 5.86 8.26 -20.27
CA THR A 40 5.13 7.38 -21.17
C THR A 40 5.92 6.10 -21.36
N THR A 41 5.28 4.95 -21.21
CA THR A 41 5.87 3.63 -21.36
C THR A 41 5.18 2.87 -22.48
N THR A 42 5.81 1.79 -22.97
CA THR A 42 5.19 0.92 -23.99
C THR A 42 4.03 0.10 -23.41
N THR A 43 4.11 -0.23 -22.12
CA THR A 43 3.08 -0.94 -21.37
C THR A 43 2.74 -0.18 -20.09
N PRO A 44 1.51 -0.31 -19.57
CA PRO A 44 1.13 0.31 -18.31
C PRO A 44 2.09 -0.08 -17.17
N PRO A 45 2.71 0.89 -16.48
CA PRO A 45 3.71 0.59 -15.47
C PRO A 45 3.05 0.08 -14.20
N LEU A 46 3.79 -0.72 -13.44
CA LEU A 46 3.39 -1.08 -12.09
C LEU A 46 3.54 0.13 -11.17
N SER A 47 2.69 0.22 -10.13
CA SER A 47 2.80 1.28 -9.11
C SER A 47 4.23 1.35 -8.54
N THR A 48 4.82 0.23 -8.16
CA THR A 48 6.21 0.17 -7.68
C THR A 48 7.23 0.76 -8.66
N GLN A 49 7.03 0.54 -9.97
CA GLN A 49 7.93 1.08 -11.00
C GLN A 49 7.80 2.60 -11.10
N ALA A 50 6.58 3.13 -11.05
CA ALA A 50 6.32 4.56 -11.06
C ALA A 50 6.91 5.25 -9.82
N GLU A 51 6.78 4.63 -8.64
CA GLU A 51 7.36 5.12 -7.38
C GLU A 51 8.90 5.13 -7.43
N LEU A 52 9.50 4.07 -7.97
CA LEU A 52 10.95 4.01 -8.19
C LEU A 52 11.41 5.09 -9.18
N GLN A 53 10.62 5.36 -10.21
CA GLN A 53 10.89 6.45 -11.15
C GLN A 53 10.87 7.81 -10.45
N ALA A 54 9.94 8.05 -9.50
CA ALA A 54 9.89 9.31 -8.75
C ALA A 54 11.18 9.56 -7.94
N ILE A 55 11.73 8.52 -7.30
CA ILE A 55 13.02 8.59 -6.61
C ILE A 55 14.15 8.91 -7.60
N THR A 56 14.11 8.26 -8.77
CA THR A 56 15.13 8.40 -9.82
C THR A 56 15.14 9.80 -10.43
N ASP A 57 13.95 10.37 -10.68
CA ASP A 57 13.83 11.73 -11.20
C ASP A 57 14.38 12.75 -10.22
N TYR A 58 14.12 12.60 -8.92
CA TYR A 58 14.73 13.47 -7.92
C TYR A 58 16.27 13.34 -7.90
N ALA A 59 16.80 12.11 -7.95
CA ALA A 59 18.25 11.90 -7.98
C ALA A 59 18.90 12.57 -9.21
N ARG A 60 18.21 12.56 -10.36
CA ARG A 60 18.64 13.26 -11.58
C ARG A 60 18.63 14.77 -11.38
N ASP A 61 17.56 15.33 -10.84
CA ASP A 61 17.45 16.77 -10.58
C ASP A 61 18.48 17.26 -9.55
N ALA A 62 18.71 16.47 -8.50
CA ALA A 62 19.75 16.73 -7.51
C ALA A 62 21.14 16.73 -8.15
N LEU A 63 21.43 15.77 -9.04
CA LEU A 63 22.71 15.72 -9.75
C LEU A 63 22.92 16.93 -10.67
N LEU A 64 21.87 17.38 -11.36
CA LEU A 64 21.92 18.56 -12.24
C LEU A 64 22.13 19.88 -11.47
N THR A 65 21.68 19.93 -10.22
CA THR A 65 21.75 21.14 -9.37
C THR A 65 22.91 21.10 -8.36
N ALA A 66 23.60 19.97 -8.23
CA ALA A 66 24.70 19.78 -7.31
C ALA A 66 25.88 20.70 -7.65
N LYS A 67 26.39 21.41 -6.63
CA LYS A 67 27.64 22.18 -6.71
C LYS A 67 28.73 21.42 -5.96
N GLN A 68 29.95 21.44 -6.49
CA GLN A 68 31.10 20.75 -5.87
C GLN A 68 31.51 21.38 -4.53
N ASP A 69 31.41 22.71 -4.42
CA ASP A 69 31.87 23.45 -3.23
C ASP A 69 30.80 23.56 -2.12
N ALA A 70 29.63 22.95 -2.31
CA ALA A 70 28.51 23.03 -1.38
C ALA A 70 27.81 21.66 -1.25
N PRO A 71 28.39 20.72 -0.49
CA PRO A 71 27.81 19.40 -0.30
C PRO A 71 26.47 19.49 0.45
N VAL A 72 25.47 18.75 -0.03
CA VAL A 72 24.12 18.71 0.53
C VAL A 72 23.80 17.30 1.00
N THR A 73 23.10 17.19 2.14
CA THR A 73 22.50 15.93 2.58
C THR A 73 21.06 15.86 2.10
N HIS A 74 20.81 14.97 1.14
CA HIS A 74 19.49 14.69 0.60
C HIS A 74 18.83 13.57 1.41
N ILE A 75 17.71 13.87 2.07
CA ILE A 75 16.87 12.92 2.78
C ILE A 75 15.58 12.72 1.99
N ILE A 76 15.40 11.55 1.41
CA ILE A 76 14.30 11.22 0.52
C ILE A 76 13.29 10.36 1.27
N TYR A 77 12.07 10.86 1.39
CA TYR A 77 10.92 10.17 1.96
C TYR A 77 10.01 9.67 0.85
N THR A 78 9.74 8.37 0.85
CA THR A 78 8.75 7.70 -0.01
C THR A 78 7.77 6.91 0.86
N ASP A 79 6.50 6.87 0.47
CA ASP A 79 5.52 5.99 1.11
C ASP A 79 5.40 4.60 0.46
N SER A 80 6.14 4.36 -0.62
CA SER A 80 6.26 3.06 -1.27
C SER A 80 7.29 2.18 -0.56
N GLN A 81 6.83 1.29 0.32
CA GLN A 81 7.67 0.26 0.96
C GLN A 81 8.41 -0.59 -0.08
N ALA A 82 7.74 -0.89 -1.20
CA ALA A 82 8.31 -1.71 -2.26
C ALA A 82 9.48 -0.99 -2.97
N ALA A 83 9.32 0.29 -3.32
CA ALA A 83 10.40 1.06 -3.93
C ALA A 83 11.58 1.23 -2.96
N HIS A 84 11.30 1.53 -1.68
CA HIS A 84 12.32 1.59 -0.63
C HIS A 84 13.09 0.28 -0.50
N HIS A 85 12.41 -0.87 -0.49
CA HIS A 85 13.07 -2.17 -0.41
C HIS A 85 13.96 -2.44 -1.63
N ILE A 86 13.45 -2.18 -2.84
CA ILE A 86 14.19 -2.37 -4.11
C ILE A 86 15.49 -1.55 -4.12
N CYS A 87 15.44 -0.31 -3.63
CA CYS A 87 16.61 0.56 -3.55
C CYS A 87 17.62 0.11 -2.49
N SER A 88 17.18 -0.60 -1.45
CA SER A 88 18.04 -1.08 -0.36
C SER A 88 18.73 -2.43 -0.61
N ASP A 89 18.16 -3.27 -1.48
CA ASP A 89 18.64 -4.64 -1.72
C ASP A 89 19.43 -4.73 -3.04
N THR A 90 20.65 -5.25 -2.95
CA THR A 90 21.57 -5.39 -4.08
C THR A 90 21.12 -6.42 -5.11
N LYS A 91 20.19 -7.32 -4.75
CA LYS A 91 19.66 -8.36 -5.63
C LYS A 91 18.78 -7.81 -6.75
N TYR A 92 18.16 -6.65 -6.55
CA TYR A 92 17.32 -6.05 -7.57
C TYR A 92 18.18 -5.35 -8.62
N THR A 93 17.86 -5.64 -9.87
CA THR A 93 18.47 -5.06 -11.06
C THR A 93 17.37 -4.64 -12.03
N GLY A 94 17.58 -3.50 -12.68
CA GLY A 94 16.62 -2.93 -13.62
C GLY A 94 17.11 -1.58 -14.12
N PRO A 95 16.66 -1.13 -15.30
CA PRO A 95 17.17 0.10 -15.93
C PRO A 95 16.97 1.34 -15.04
N THR A 96 15.77 1.54 -14.49
CA THR A 96 15.49 2.66 -13.57
C THR A 96 16.35 2.62 -12.30
N LEU A 97 16.52 1.43 -11.71
CA LEU A 97 17.36 1.27 -10.51
C LEU A 97 18.84 1.49 -10.83
N TYR A 98 19.29 1.09 -12.02
CA TYR A 98 20.65 1.34 -12.48
C TYR A 98 20.89 2.85 -12.65
N GLU A 99 19.98 3.56 -13.32
CA GLU A 99 20.04 5.02 -13.43
C GLU A 99 20.11 5.71 -12.07
N LEU A 100 19.26 5.29 -11.12
CA LEU A 100 19.29 5.79 -9.75
C LEU A 100 20.65 5.54 -9.09
N LYS A 101 21.18 4.31 -9.18
CA LYS A 101 22.48 3.95 -8.59
C LYS A 101 23.61 4.78 -9.18
N VAL A 102 23.60 5.02 -10.50
CA VAL A 102 24.58 5.90 -11.17
C VAL A 102 24.46 7.33 -10.66
N ALA A 103 23.26 7.91 -10.65
CA ALA A 103 23.06 9.28 -10.18
C ALA A 103 23.49 9.47 -8.71
N VAL A 104 23.10 8.53 -7.84
CA VAL A 104 23.48 8.54 -6.42
C VAL A 104 24.99 8.36 -6.22
N SER A 105 25.64 7.52 -7.03
CA SER A 105 27.09 7.33 -6.95
C SER A 105 27.83 8.61 -7.36
N SER A 106 27.35 9.28 -8.42
CA SER A 106 27.90 10.57 -8.86
C SER A 106 27.71 11.68 -7.81
N LEU A 107 26.54 11.75 -7.16
CA LEU A 107 26.30 12.67 -6.04
C LEU A 107 27.25 12.41 -4.86
N ARG A 108 27.46 11.14 -4.51
CA ARG A 108 28.40 10.78 -3.44
C ARG A 108 29.85 11.12 -3.80
N ALA A 109 30.23 10.96 -5.06
CA ALA A 109 31.56 11.35 -5.54
C ALA A 109 31.80 12.87 -5.46
N SER A 110 30.76 13.69 -5.53
CA SER A 110 30.83 15.15 -5.32
C SER A 110 30.62 15.57 -3.86
N GLY A 111 30.64 14.64 -2.90
CA GLY A 111 30.54 14.91 -1.46
C GLY A 111 29.11 15.03 -0.92
N HIS A 112 28.08 14.84 -1.75
CA HIS A 112 26.68 14.88 -1.32
C HIS A 112 26.28 13.55 -0.67
N GLN A 113 25.36 13.61 0.30
CA GLN A 113 24.78 12.41 0.89
C GLN A 113 23.38 12.15 0.34
N PHE A 114 23.06 10.89 0.06
CA PHE A 114 21.74 10.47 -0.41
C PHE A 114 21.20 9.38 0.50
N ILE A 115 20.24 9.74 1.34
CA ILE A 115 19.65 8.92 2.38
C ILE A 115 18.17 8.74 2.05
N MET A 116 17.73 7.50 1.94
CA MET A 116 16.34 7.17 1.66
C MET A 116 15.66 6.63 2.92
N ARG A 117 14.42 7.04 3.16
CA ARG A 117 13.58 6.64 4.29
C ARG A 117 12.16 6.37 3.84
N TRP A 118 11.53 5.40 4.48
CA TRP A 118 10.11 5.12 4.28
C TRP A 118 9.24 5.90 5.27
N VAL A 119 8.07 6.37 4.82
CA VAL A 119 7.02 6.98 5.64
C VAL A 119 5.66 6.33 5.37
N PRO A 120 4.74 6.29 6.34
CA PRO A 120 3.42 5.73 6.10
C PRO A 120 2.56 6.65 5.21
N ALA A 121 1.91 6.04 4.21
CA ALA A 121 1.00 6.74 3.32
C ALA A 121 -0.24 7.28 4.06
N HIS A 122 -0.69 8.48 3.68
CA HIS A 122 -1.94 9.10 4.15
C HIS A 122 -2.06 9.26 5.68
N CYS A 123 -0.94 9.48 6.37
CA CYS A 123 -0.91 9.73 7.82
C CYS A 123 -0.83 11.21 8.22
N GLY A 124 -1.23 12.15 7.35
CA GLY A 124 -1.19 13.57 7.67
C GLY A 124 0.19 14.21 7.56
N ILE A 125 1.15 13.56 6.90
CA ILE A 125 2.51 14.10 6.70
C ILE A 125 2.45 15.14 5.56
N PRO A 126 2.61 16.46 5.84
CA PRO A 126 2.29 17.49 4.86
C PRO A 126 3.11 17.40 3.57
N GLY A 127 4.41 17.06 3.68
CA GLY A 127 5.28 16.90 2.52
C GLY A 127 4.91 15.71 1.63
N ASN A 128 4.54 14.56 2.23
CA ASN A 128 4.10 13.38 1.50
C ASN A 128 2.78 13.66 0.77
N GLU A 129 1.82 14.28 1.45
CA GLU A 129 0.54 14.65 0.85
C GLU A 129 0.69 15.70 -0.27
N LYS A 130 1.68 16.59 -0.15
CA LYS A 130 2.02 17.55 -1.19
C LYS A 130 2.57 16.85 -2.43
N ALA A 131 3.55 15.95 -2.27
CA ALA A 131 4.10 15.17 -3.38
C ALA A 131 3.01 14.36 -4.10
N GLN A 132 2.13 13.68 -3.34
CA GLN A 132 0.97 12.98 -3.88
C GLN A 132 0.07 13.87 -4.72
N ARG A 133 -0.26 15.05 -4.18
CA ARG A 133 -1.16 16.01 -4.84
C ARG A 133 -0.53 16.56 -6.12
N LEU A 134 0.77 16.82 -6.12
CA LEU A 134 1.53 17.28 -7.28
C LEU A 134 1.53 16.24 -8.40
N ALA A 135 1.83 14.98 -8.08
CA ALA A 135 1.82 13.88 -9.05
C ALA A 135 0.42 13.68 -9.66
N ARG A 136 -0.62 13.63 -8.81
CA ARG A 136 -2.01 13.48 -9.25
C ARG A 136 -2.48 14.64 -10.12
N ALA A 137 -2.22 15.87 -9.70
CA ALA A 137 -2.62 17.05 -10.47
C ALA A 137 -1.92 17.11 -11.84
N HIS A 138 -0.64 16.71 -11.89
CA HIS A 138 0.11 16.66 -13.14
C HIS A 138 -0.46 15.63 -14.12
N LEU A 139 -0.75 14.42 -13.62
CA LEU A 139 -1.38 13.38 -14.42
C LEU A 139 -2.75 13.83 -14.95
N LEU A 140 -3.63 14.36 -14.09
CA LEU A 140 -4.96 14.81 -14.50
C LEU A 140 -4.88 15.93 -15.54
N SER A 141 -3.95 16.88 -15.37
CA SER A 141 -3.74 17.92 -16.36
C SER A 141 -3.23 17.38 -17.69
N ALA A 142 -2.40 16.33 -17.69
CA ALA A 142 -1.91 15.71 -18.92
C ALA A 142 -3.02 14.95 -19.65
N LEU A 143 -3.83 14.19 -18.92
CA LEU A 143 -4.97 13.45 -19.48
C LEU A 143 -6.06 14.38 -20.03
N ALA A 144 -6.28 15.55 -19.40
CA ALA A 144 -7.23 16.55 -19.88
C ALA A 144 -6.77 17.28 -21.16
N LYS A 145 -5.46 17.26 -21.47
CA LYS A 145 -4.87 17.92 -22.64
C LYS A 145 -4.68 16.96 -23.84
N GLY A 146 -5.39 15.83 -23.86
CA GLY A 146 -5.22 14.80 -24.89
C GLY A 146 -5.27 15.34 -26.33
N PRO A 147 -4.52 14.75 -27.28
CA PRO A 147 -4.46 15.21 -28.65
C PRO A 147 -5.84 15.07 -29.34
N SER A 148 -6.15 16.06 -30.18
CA SER A 148 -7.16 16.02 -31.23
C SER A 148 -6.88 14.91 -32.25
N SER A 149 -7.14 13.64 -31.89
CA SER A 149 -7.48 12.54 -32.80
C SER A 149 -7.66 11.23 -32.02
N CYS A 150 -8.86 11.03 -31.47
CA CYS A 150 -9.41 9.68 -31.36
C CYS A 150 -10.76 9.70 -32.06
N SER A 151 -10.68 9.63 -33.38
CA SER A 151 -11.81 9.31 -34.24
C SER A 151 -12.19 7.85 -33.98
N SER A 152 -13.06 7.60 -33.03
CA SER A 152 -14.25 6.79 -33.29
C SER A 152 -15.22 6.92 -32.11
N LEU A 153 -16.33 7.58 -32.42
CA LEU A 153 -17.61 7.28 -31.80
C LEU A 153 -17.86 5.78 -31.98
N GLY A 154 -17.73 5.01 -30.91
CA GLY A 154 -18.22 3.65 -30.79
C GLY A 154 -19.00 3.56 -29.49
N ASN A 155 -20.32 3.37 -29.59
CA ASN A 155 -21.21 3.17 -28.45
C ASN A 155 -20.75 1.98 -27.58
N PRO A 156 -21.13 1.94 -26.28
CA PRO A 156 -20.58 1.05 -25.28
C PRO A 156 -21.15 -0.36 -25.46
N SER A 157 -20.46 -1.20 -26.22
CA SER A 157 -20.78 -2.62 -26.27
C SER A 157 -20.06 -3.32 -25.13
N GLN A 158 -20.85 -3.84 -24.20
CA GLN A 158 -20.48 -4.89 -23.24
C GLN A 158 -19.50 -5.87 -23.87
N GLU A 159 -18.23 -5.79 -23.49
CA GLU A 159 -17.33 -6.90 -23.60
C GLU A 159 -17.06 -7.38 -22.18
N ILE A 160 -17.69 -8.52 -21.87
CA ILE A 160 -17.53 -9.27 -20.64
C ILE A 160 -16.05 -9.63 -20.56
N ALA A 161 -15.28 -8.79 -19.85
CA ALA A 161 -13.91 -9.06 -19.50
C ALA A 161 -13.90 -10.40 -18.78
N ASN A 162 -13.25 -11.40 -19.39
CA ASN A 162 -13.14 -12.76 -18.89
C ASN A 162 -12.47 -12.73 -17.51
N THR A 163 -13.32 -12.60 -16.49
CA THR A 163 -12.98 -12.30 -15.11
C THR A 163 -12.04 -13.38 -14.55
N TRP A 164 -12.12 -14.59 -15.10
CA TRP A 164 -11.29 -15.74 -14.75
C TRP A 164 -9.84 -15.64 -15.23
N HIS A 165 -9.57 -15.06 -16.41
CA HIS A 165 -8.20 -14.83 -16.86
C HIS A 165 -7.58 -13.69 -16.06
N ASP A 166 -8.31 -12.61 -15.81
CA ASP A 166 -7.84 -11.51 -14.98
C ASP A 166 -7.58 -11.92 -13.52
N LEU A 167 -8.45 -12.73 -12.92
CA LEU A 167 -8.25 -13.27 -11.56
C LEU A 167 -7.06 -14.23 -11.49
N ARG A 168 -6.82 -15.04 -12.52
CA ARG A 168 -5.69 -15.97 -12.56
C ARG A 168 -4.37 -15.24 -12.81
N SER A 169 -4.37 -14.23 -13.68
CA SER A 169 -3.23 -13.34 -13.96
C SER A 169 -2.89 -12.49 -12.74
N THR A 170 -3.87 -11.85 -12.10
CA THR A 170 -3.66 -11.08 -10.87
C THR A 170 -3.28 -11.97 -9.68
N LYS A 171 -3.80 -13.18 -9.56
CA LYS A 171 -3.37 -14.12 -8.51
C LYS A 171 -1.97 -14.66 -8.75
N ALA A 172 -1.60 -14.96 -10.00
CA ALA A 172 -0.25 -15.39 -10.38
C ALA A 172 0.76 -14.25 -10.21
N GLN A 173 0.42 -13.03 -10.62
CA GLN A 173 1.23 -11.82 -10.41
C GLN A 173 1.34 -11.47 -8.93
N ARG A 174 0.26 -11.61 -8.14
CA ARG A 174 0.29 -11.39 -6.69
C ARG A 174 1.05 -12.48 -5.96
N ALA A 175 0.99 -13.73 -6.41
CA ALA A 175 1.79 -14.82 -5.88
C ALA A 175 3.27 -14.66 -6.23
N ALA A 176 3.59 -14.25 -7.47
CA ALA A 176 4.94 -13.91 -7.90
C ALA A 176 5.48 -12.71 -7.14
N TYR A 177 4.68 -11.67 -6.94
CA TYR A 177 5.01 -10.53 -6.10
C TYR A 177 5.22 -10.94 -4.63
N LEU A 178 4.36 -11.79 -4.05
CA LEU A 178 4.53 -12.28 -2.67
C LEU A 178 5.68 -13.27 -2.51
N SER A 179 6.05 -14.02 -3.55
CA SER A 179 7.23 -14.91 -3.56
C SER A 179 8.53 -14.15 -3.82
N MET A 180 8.47 -13.05 -4.59
CA MET A 180 9.59 -12.15 -4.86
C MET A 180 9.78 -11.10 -3.76
N ALA A 181 8.70 -10.69 -3.10
CA ALA A 181 8.67 -9.92 -1.85
C ALA A 181 8.78 -10.85 -0.64
N ALA A 182 9.56 -11.93 -0.78
CA ALA A 182 10.09 -12.64 0.36
C ALA A 182 10.99 -11.67 1.14
N ASN A 183 10.35 -10.83 1.95
CA ASN A 183 10.91 -10.26 3.14
C ASN A 183 10.34 -11.10 4.30
N PRO A 184 11.05 -12.14 4.77
CA PRO A 184 10.63 -12.91 5.94
C PRO A 184 10.77 -12.14 7.26
N LEU A 185 11.11 -10.84 7.26
CA LEU A 185 11.66 -10.16 8.44
C LEU A 185 10.90 -8.91 8.92
N SER A 186 9.57 -8.85 8.81
CA SER A 186 8.81 -7.87 9.62
C SER A 186 7.39 -8.29 9.98
N ILE A 187 6.75 -9.17 9.21
CA ILE A 187 5.42 -9.69 9.56
C ILE A 187 5.60 -11.00 10.34
N PRO A 188 5.24 -11.03 11.63
CA PRO A 188 5.52 -12.20 12.46
C PRO A 188 4.73 -13.42 11.98
N LYS A 189 5.37 -14.58 12.02
CA LYS A 189 4.78 -15.85 11.60
C LYS A 189 3.74 -16.29 12.64
N ILE A 190 2.51 -16.51 12.17
CA ILE A 190 1.41 -16.99 13.02
C ILE A 190 1.58 -18.51 13.23
N PRO A 191 1.63 -19.00 14.49
CA PRO A 191 1.71 -20.43 14.78
C PRO A 191 0.46 -21.17 14.28
N SER A 192 0.63 -22.11 13.35
CA SER A 192 -0.48 -22.85 12.73
C SER A 192 -1.21 -23.83 13.66
N GLN A 193 -0.64 -24.12 14.83
CA GLN A 193 -1.22 -25.01 15.84
C GLN A 193 -2.15 -24.28 16.82
N HIS A 194 -1.98 -22.96 16.98
CA HIS A 194 -2.68 -22.18 18.01
C HIS A 194 -3.96 -21.52 17.48
N PHE A 195 -3.99 -21.20 16.19
CA PHE A 195 -5.13 -20.54 15.57
C PHE A 195 -5.72 -21.43 14.49
N SER A 196 -7.05 -21.45 14.41
CA SER A 196 -7.74 -22.02 13.27
C SER A 196 -7.30 -21.33 11.98
N ARG A 197 -7.42 -22.04 10.85
CA ARG A 197 -7.11 -21.46 9.54
C ARG A 197 -7.83 -20.13 9.30
N ARG A 198 -9.07 -19.97 9.78
CA ARG A 198 -9.84 -18.74 9.63
C ARG A 198 -9.25 -17.60 10.46
N GLU A 199 -8.88 -17.86 11.71
CA GLU A 199 -8.23 -16.88 12.59
C GLU A 199 -6.88 -16.44 12.04
N ALA A 200 -6.03 -17.38 11.63
CA ALA A 200 -4.74 -17.08 11.04
C ALA A 200 -4.88 -16.21 9.78
N VAL A 201 -5.90 -16.47 8.95
CA VAL A 201 -6.19 -15.63 7.78
C VAL A 201 -6.62 -14.22 8.20
N MET A 202 -7.49 -14.07 9.20
CA MET A 202 -7.93 -12.75 9.68
C MET A 202 -6.76 -11.95 10.25
N ILE A 203 -5.93 -12.56 11.11
CA ILE A 203 -4.72 -11.92 11.65
C ILE A 203 -3.81 -11.48 10.51
N ARG A 204 -3.54 -12.38 9.54
CA ARG A 204 -2.71 -12.06 8.39
C ARG A 204 -3.28 -10.92 7.54
N GLN A 205 -4.59 -10.85 7.40
CA GLN A 205 -5.26 -9.79 6.68
C GLN A 205 -5.12 -8.44 7.40
N ILE A 206 -5.12 -8.42 8.74
CA ILE A 206 -4.87 -7.19 9.51
C ILE A 206 -3.40 -6.77 9.38
N GLN A 207 -2.47 -7.72 9.55
CA GLN A 207 -1.03 -7.48 9.39
C GLN A 207 -0.67 -6.88 8.02
N THR A 208 -1.38 -7.30 6.98
CA THR A 208 -1.16 -6.84 5.60
C THR A 208 -2.06 -5.67 5.20
N GLY A 209 -2.92 -5.19 6.10
CA GLY A 209 -3.87 -4.11 5.80
C GLY A 209 -4.96 -4.49 4.78
N THR A 210 -5.20 -5.79 4.57
CA THR A 210 -6.13 -6.33 3.57
C THR A 210 -7.46 -6.83 4.14
N LEU A 211 -7.64 -6.79 5.47
CA LEU A 211 -8.93 -7.14 6.08
C LEU A 211 -9.99 -6.14 5.60
N LEU A 212 -11.10 -6.67 5.09
CA LEU A 212 -12.14 -5.85 4.48
C LEU A 212 -12.68 -4.81 5.47
N THR A 213 -12.68 -3.55 5.06
CA THR A 213 -13.24 -2.41 5.80
C THR A 213 -14.26 -1.70 4.93
N PRO A 214 -15.14 -0.83 5.47
CA PRO A 214 -16.01 0.01 4.65
C PRO A 214 -15.23 0.82 3.61
N HIS A 215 -14.05 1.35 3.98
CA HIS A 215 -13.18 2.05 3.03
C HIS A 215 -12.71 1.15 1.88
N LEU A 216 -12.21 -0.06 2.19
CA LEU A 216 -11.80 -1.01 1.14
C LEU A 216 -12.98 -1.48 0.30
N LEU A 217 -14.14 -1.71 0.92
CA LEU A 217 -15.34 -2.14 0.23
C LEU A 217 -15.83 -1.08 -0.77
N GLN A 218 -15.81 0.20 -0.39
CA GLN A 218 -16.11 1.31 -1.31
C GLN A 218 -15.09 1.34 -2.46
N ARG A 219 -13.80 1.21 -2.16
CA ARG A 219 -12.74 1.17 -3.18
C ARG A 219 -12.93 0.02 -4.18
N PHE A 220 -13.37 -1.15 -3.73
CA PHE A 220 -13.60 -2.31 -4.60
C PHE A 220 -14.89 -2.23 -5.43
N ARG A 221 -15.90 -1.50 -4.98
CA ARG A 221 -17.20 -1.40 -5.67
C ARG A 221 -17.25 -0.32 -6.75
N GLY A 222 -16.25 0.55 -6.85
CA GLY A 222 -16.28 1.69 -7.76
C GLY A 222 -17.34 2.72 -7.36
N ASN A 223 -17.42 3.82 -8.11
CA ASN A 223 -18.41 4.88 -7.91
C ASN A 223 -19.75 4.56 -8.62
N ASP A 224 -19.95 3.29 -8.96
CA ASP A 224 -20.94 2.82 -9.92
C ASP A 224 -22.29 2.74 -9.20
N GLY A 225 -22.99 3.88 -9.22
CA GLY A 225 -24.29 4.05 -8.60
C GLY A 225 -25.35 3.15 -9.24
N ALA A 226 -25.57 1.96 -8.69
CA ALA A 226 -26.80 1.19 -8.86
C ALA A 226 -26.84 0.01 -7.88
N GLY A 227 -27.02 0.30 -6.60
CA GLY A 227 -27.24 -0.73 -5.59
C GLY A 227 -27.51 -0.11 -4.24
N SER A 228 -28.78 -0.12 -3.83
CA SER A 228 -29.25 0.39 -2.55
C SER A 228 -28.56 -0.31 -1.36
N SER A 229 -27.39 0.17 -0.93
CA SER A 229 -26.76 -0.10 0.39
C SER A 229 -25.43 0.65 0.60
N THR A 230 -25.52 1.94 0.97
CA THR A 230 -24.98 2.57 2.21
C THR A 230 -23.59 2.25 2.78
N ALA A 231 -22.63 1.66 2.06
CA ALA A 231 -21.26 1.51 2.56
C ALA A 231 -20.40 2.74 2.24
N SER A 232 -20.68 3.85 2.93
CA SER A 232 -19.80 5.02 2.91
C SER A 232 -18.43 4.60 3.44
N GLY A 233 -17.34 4.85 2.71
CA GLY A 233 -15.96 4.53 3.16
C GLY A 233 -15.44 5.45 4.26
N ILE A 234 -16.33 6.23 4.84
CA ILE A 234 -16.14 7.07 6.03
C ILE A 234 -16.90 6.48 7.22
N CYS A 235 -16.35 6.70 8.40
CA CYS A 235 -16.93 6.27 9.66
C CYS A 235 -18.15 7.13 9.99
N LYS A 236 -19.32 6.50 10.18
CA LYS A 236 -20.58 7.21 10.44
C LYS A 236 -20.58 8.02 11.75
N ASN A 237 -19.68 7.73 12.69
CA ASN A 237 -19.64 8.37 13.99
C ASN A 237 -18.76 9.64 14.04
N CYS A 238 -17.67 9.68 13.27
CA CYS A 238 -16.67 10.75 13.37
C CYS A 238 -16.18 11.26 12.01
N ASN A 239 -16.77 10.77 10.92
CA ASN A 239 -16.50 11.19 9.54
C ASN A 239 -15.07 10.96 9.04
N SER A 240 -14.20 10.30 9.81
CA SER A 240 -12.87 9.87 9.37
C SER A 240 -12.94 8.72 8.37
N LYS A 241 -11.88 8.52 7.59
CA LYS A 241 -11.71 7.34 6.73
C LYS A 241 -11.92 6.04 7.53
N ALA A 242 -12.84 5.19 7.10
CA ALA A 242 -13.16 3.93 7.78
C ALA A 242 -12.17 2.82 7.38
N ASP A 243 -10.88 3.04 7.63
CA ASP A 243 -9.82 2.04 7.46
C ASP A 243 -9.53 1.27 8.76
N LEU A 244 -8.62 0.30 8.70
CA LEU A 244 -8.32 -0.56 9.85
C LEU A 244 -7.72 0.22 11.01
N VAL A 245 -6.82 1.16 10.76
CA VAL A 245 -6.19 1.98 11.81
C VAL A 245 -7.26 2.78 12.53
N HIS A 246 -8.10 3.49 11.78
CA HIS A 246 -9.19 4.23 12.36
C HIS A 246 -10.13 3.31 13.15
N LEU A 247 -10.69 2.28 12.52
CA LEU A 247 -11.72 1.45 13.14
C LEU A 247 -11.21 0.66 14.35
N MET A 248 -10.00 0.13 14.27
CA MET A 248 -9.48 -0.78 15.29
C MET A 248 -8.65 -0.09 16.38
N TRP A 249 -8.10 1.10 16.13
CA TRP A 249 -7.20 1.77 17.07
C TRP A 249 -7.68 3.14 17.51
N SER A 250 -8.09 3.99 16.57
CA SER A 250 -8.31 5.42 16.86
C SER A 250 -9.78 5.82 17.06
N CYS A 251 -10.74 5.01 16.62
CA CYS A 251 -12.14 5.38 16.63
C CYS A 251 -12.68 5.47 18.07
N PRO A 252 -13.30 6.60 18.47
CA PRO A 252 -13.89 6.76 19.81
C PRO A 252 -15.05 5.81 20.07
N LEU A 253 -15.86 5.51 19.03
CA LEU A 253 -17.02 4.62 19.14
C LEU A 253 -16.63 3.22 19.65
N TYR A 254 -15.46 2.74 19.26
CA TYR A 254 -14.98 1.41 19.59
C TYR A 254 -13.98 1.41 20.76
N ASN A 255 -13.90 2.51 21.53
CA ASN A 255 -12.95 2.59 22.63
C ASN A 255 -13.23 1.57 23.73
N LEU A 256 -14.49 1.40 24.12
CA LEU A 256 -14.88 0.47 25.17
C LEU A 256 -14.59 -1.00 24.80
N PRO A 257 -15.03 -1.54 23.63
CA PRO A 257 -14.67 -2.91 23.25
C PRO A 257 -13.16 -3.08 23.01
N ARG A 258 -12.45 -2.04 22.54
CA ARG A 258 -10.99 -2.06 22.39
C ARG A 258 -10.30 -2.17 23.74
N GLN A 259 -10.68 -1.36 24.72
CA GLN A 259 -10.12 -1.40 26.08
C GLN A 259 -10.34 -2.77 26.71
N ARG A 260 -11.57 -3.31 26.66
CA ARG A 260 -11.85 -4.67 27.17
C ARG A 260 -10.93 -5.74 26.58
N ALA A 261 -10.61 -5.63 25.28
CA ALA A 261 -9.69 -6.56 24.64
C ALA A 261 -8.23 -6.31 25.05
N LEU A 262 -7.81 -5.06 25.21
CA LEU A 262 -6.47 -4.72 25.70
C LEU A 262 -6.28 -5.14 27.17
N ASP A 263 -7.32 -5.09 27.99
CA ASP A 263 -7.29 -5.51 29.40
C ASP A 263 -7.08 -7.03 29.56
N LEU A 264 -7.29 -7.82 28.49
CA LEU A 264 -6.94 -9.25 28.46
C LEU A 264 -5.43 -9.49 28.35
N ILE A 265 -4.66 -8.46 27.99
CA ILE A 265 -3.22 -8.54 27.82
C ILE A 265 -2.57 -8.34 29.19
N THR A 266 -2.10 -9.42 29.78
CA THR A 266 -1.47 -9.47 31.11
C THR A 266 0.02 -9.18 31.07
N ASN A 267 0.70 -9.46 29.95
CA ASN A 267 2.13 -9.20 29.80
C ASN A 267 2.41 -7.83 29.15
N ALA A 268 3.51 -7.20 29.55
CA ALA A 268 3.99 -5.95 28.96
C ALA A 268 4.95 -6.23 27.78
N PRO A 269 5.05 -5.32 26.79
CA PRO A 269 4.32 -4.06 26.68
C PRO A 269 2.92 -4.21 26.05
N VAL A 270 1.94 -3.49 26.61
CA VAL A 270 0.63 -3.33 25.95
C VAL A 270 0.85 -2.60 24.61
N PRO A 271 0.14 -2.99 23.53
CA PRO A 271 0.29 -2.34 22.24
C PRO A 271 0.07 -0.82 22.29
N ALA A 272 0.93 -0.06 21.63
CA ALA A 272 0.78 1.40 21.47
C ALA A 272 0.17 1.80 20.11
N SER A 273 -0.04 0.83 19.21
CA SER A 273 -0.62 1.04 17.88
C SER A 273 -1.26 -0.25 17.36
N LEU A 274 -2.09 -0.14 16.31
CA LEU A 274 -2.59 -1.33 15.58
C LEU A 274 -1.44 -2.18 15.05
N ASN A 275 -0.35 -1.56 14.60
CA ASN A 275 0.80 -2.30 14.10
C ASN A 275 1.49 -3.07 15.23
N ALA A 276 1.69 -2.47 16.40
CA ALA A 276 2.24 -3.17 17.56
C ALA A 276 1.33 -4.33 18.04
N TRP A 277 0.01 -4.20 17.84
CA TRP A 277 -0.96 -5.22 18.21
C TRP A 277 -1.00 -6.39 17.20
N ALA A 278 -0.96 -6.11 15.89
CA ALA A 278 -1.07 -7.13 14.84
C ALA A 278 0.28 -7.74 14.45
N CYS A 279 1.36 -6.96 14.56
CA CYS A 279 2.73 -7.29 14.18
C CYS A 279 3.69 -7.09 15.37
N PRO A 280 3.60 -7.93 16.43
CA PRO A 280 4.53 -7.87 17.54
C PRO A 280 5.98 -8.08 17.06
N ASP A 281 6.90 -7.28 17.59
CA ASP A 281 8.33 -7.39 17.25
C ASP A 281 8.90 -8.75 17.68
N THR A 282 9.95 -9.19 17.00
CA THR A 282 10.77 -10.37 17.33
C THR A 282 11.39 -10.34 18.74
N THR A 283 11.47 -9.16 19.35
CA THR A 283 11.91 -8.97 20.74
C THR A 283 10.84 -9.40 21.77
N ILE A 284 9.58 -9.55 21.35
CA ILE A 284 8.48 -9.98 22.21
C ILE A 284 8.48 -11.51 22.39
N PRO A 285 8.33 -12.03 23.63
CA PRO A 285 8.21 -13.46 23.86
C PRO A 285 7.08 -14.11 23.05
N PRO A 286 7.27 -15.31 22.48
CA PRO A 286 6.23 -15.97 21.66
C PRO A 286 4.88 -16.13 22.37
N LYS A 287 4.89 -16.35 23.70
CA LYS A 287 3.67 -16.43 24.50
C LYS A 287 2.91 -15.10 24.54
N HIS A 288 3.62 -13.99 24.65
CA HIS A 288 3.00 -12.67 24.63
C HIS A 288 2.48 -12.32 23.22
N ALA A 289 3.20 -12.70 22.16
CA ALA A 289 2.69 -12.53 20.79
C ALA A 289 1.36 -13.27 20.56
N LEU A 290 1.18 -14.47 21.14
CA LEU A 290 -0.08 -15.20 21.10
C LEU A 290 -1.20 -14.44 21.81
N GLU A 291 -0.95 -13.99 23.03
CA GLU A 291 -1.88 -13.19 23.84
C GLU A 291 -2.35 -11.92 23.11
N LEU A 292 -1.42 -11.22 22.43
CA LEU A 292 -1.76 -10.06 21.61
C LEU A 292 -2.74 -10.41 20.49
N TRP A 293 -2.52 -11.52 19.79
CA TRP A 293 -3.40 -11.98 18.71
C TRP A 293 -4.75 -12.51 19.23
N GLU A 294 -4.79 -13.15 20.38
CA GLU A 294 -6.04 -13.57 21.03
C GLU A 294 -6.89 -12.37 21.44
N ALA A 295 -6.28 -11.36 22.06
CA ALA A 295 -6.93 -10.09 22.38
C ALA A 295 -7.46 -9.42 21.10
N LEU A 296 -6.68 -9.39 20.03
CA LEU A 296 -7.06 -8.81 18.74
C LEU A 296 -8.28 -9.52 18.13
N LEU A 297 -8.28 -10.86 18.15
CA LEU A 297 -9.41 -11.66 17.68
C LEU A 297 -10.65 -11.47 18.53
N THR A 298 -10.48 -11.36 19.86
CA THR A 298 -11.57 -11.09 20.80
C THR A 298 -12.23 -9.75 20.48
N PHE A 299 -11.44 -8.71 20.25
CA PHE A 299 -11.95 -7.40 19.82
C PHE A 299 -12.76 -7.50 18.52
N ILE A 300 -12.26 -8.14 17.47
CA ILE A 300 -12.95 -8.21 16.17
C ILE A 300 -14.25 -9.01 16.23
N ARG A 301 -14.30 -10.01 17.11
CA ARG A 301 -15.47 -10.86 17.33
C ARG A 301 -16.53 -10.21 18.20
N ASP A 302 -16.18 -9.21 19.01
CA ASP A 302 -17.12 -8.48 19.84
C ASP A 302 -18.19 -7.82 18.97
N SER A 303 -19.46 -8.14 19.25
CA SER A 303 -20.63 -7.60 18.55
C SER A 303 -20.68 -6.07 18.52
N THR A 304 -20.10 -5.40 19.51
CA THR A 304 -20.04 -3.95 19.66
C THR A 304 -18.83 -3.30 18.98
N ALA A 305 -17.88 -4.11 18.49
CA ALA A 305 -16.70 -3.67 17.76
C ALA A 305 -17.01 -3.45 16.26
N PRO A 306 -16.09 -2.83 15.48
CA PRO A 306 -16.39 -2.44 14.11
C PRO A 306 -16.72 -3.65 13.23
N PRO A 307 -17.71 -3.52 12.32
CA PRO A 307 -17.95 -4.55 11.33
C PRO A 307 -16.81 -4.51 10.31
N VAL A 308 -15.91 -5.49 10.39
CA VAL A 308 -14.80 -5.71 9.44
C VAL A 308 -14.81 -7.16 8.95
N GLY A 309 -14.14 -7.43 7.83
CA GLY A 309 -14.08 -8.76 7.22
C GLY A 309 -15.47 -9.30 6.87
N ASP A 310 -15.74 -10.54 7.29
CA ASP A 310 -17.01 -11.24 7.03
C ASP A 310 -18.23 -10.55 7.64
N ARG A 311 -18.06 -9.65 8.61
CA ARG A 311 -19.16 -8.89 9.22
C ARG A 311 -19.69 -7.77 8.32
N LEU A 312 -18.95 -7.41 7.27
CA LEU A 312 -19.40 -6.45 6.24
C LEU A 312 -20.13 -7.13 5.07
N LEU A 313 -20.02 -8.44 4.94
CA LEU A 313 -20.58 -9.18 3.83
C LEU A 313 -21.99 -9.68 4.16
N PRO A 314 -22.97 -9.52 3.24
CA PRO A 314 -24.31 -10.09 3.42
C PRO A 314 -24.22 -11.62 3.52
N ALA A 315 -25.19 -12.24 4.21
CA ALA A 315 -25.19 -13.68 4.49
C ALA A 315 -25.10 -14.56 3.22
N THR A 316 -25.54 -14.05 2.07
CA THR A 316 -25.48 -14.69 0.75
C THR A 316 -24.05 -14.79 0.20
N ALA A 317 -23.17 -13.82 0.47
CA ALA A 317 -21.78 -13.83 0.03
C ALA A 317 -20.89 -14.83 0.80
N LYS A 318 -21.34 -15.31 1.97
CA LYS A 318 -20.59 -16.25 2.84
C LYS A 318 -20.59 -17.70 2.32
N ARG A 319 -21.36 -18.02 1.27
CA ARG A 319 -21.59 -19.39 0.76
C ARG A 319 -20.89 -19.75 -0.56
N ILE A 320 -19.96 -18.94 -1.06
CA ILE A 320 -19.18 -19.33 -2.25
C ILE A 320 -18.02 -20.25 -1.81
N ARG A 321 -18.35 -21.49 -1.45
CA ARG A 321 -17.35 -22.57 -1.36
C ARG A 321 -17.15 -23.08 -2.79
N PRO A 322 -15.91 -23.13 -3.33
CA PRO A 322 -15.70 -23.74 -4.63
C PRO A 322 -16.17 -25.21 -4.58
N PRO A 323 -16.82 -25.73 -5.63
CA PRO A 323 -17.23 -27.13 -5.66
C PRO A 323 -15.99 -28.02 -5.49
N PRO A 324 -16.11 -29.15 -4.77
CA PRO A 324 -14.99 -30.08 -4.63
C PRO A 324 -14.54 -30.56 -6.01
N PRO A 325 -13.23 -30.75 -6.23
CA PRO A 325 -12.73 -31.26 -7.51
C PRO A 325 -13.32 -32.64 -7.77
N SER A 326 -13.90 -32.81 -8.97
CA SER A 326 -14.43 -34.10 -9.44
C SER A 326 -13.34 -35.17 -9.35
N SER A 327 -13.63 -36.26 -8.64
CA SER A 327 -12.71 -37.39 -8.55
C SER A 327 -12.52 -38.01 -9.93
N THR A 328 -11.42 -37.71 -10.61
CA THR A 328 -10.95 -38.54 -11.71
C THR A 328 -10.52 -39.86 -11.09
N LYS A 329 -11.37 -40.88 -11.23
CA LYS A 329 -11.02 -42.26 -10.93
C LYS A 329 -9.79 -42.61 -11.75
N ALA A 330 -8.67 -42.82 -11.07
CA ALA A 330 -7.51 -43.47 -11.66
C ALA A 330 -7.96 -44.87 -12.09
N LEU A 331 -8.01 -45.12 -13.41
CA LEU A 331 -7.89 -46.49 -13.88
C LEU A 331 -6.46 -46.95 -13.56
N LYS A 332 -6.37 -48.04 -12.83
CA LYS A 332 -5.21 -48.92 -12.68
C LYS A 332 -5.71 -50.36 -12.84
N PRO A 333 -4.81 -51.31 -13.12
CA PRO A 333 -3.41 -51.17 -13.53
C PRO A 333 -3.24 -51.20 -15.05
#